data_AF-A0A6N7IP94-F1
#
_entry.id   AF-A0A6N7IP94-F1
#
_cell.length_a   1.000
_cell.length_b   1.000
_cell.length_c   1.000
_cell.angle_alpha   90.00
_cell.angle_beta   90.00
_cell.angle_gamma   90.00
#
_symmetry.space_group_name_H-M   'P 1'
#
loop_
_entity.id
_entity.type
_entity.pdbx_description
1 polymer ?
#
loop_
_entity_poly.entity_id
_entity_poly.type
_entity_poly.pdbx_seq_one_letter_code
_entity_poly.pdbx_strand_id
1 'polypeptide(L)'
;MTPPAPSNGGAQHKNQLNEARPPLFFHVRVASASDPEKVAGSIAKALAEGHGVEVRATGEAALARLLLALGLAQAFTRKNGGAALLEVDEVDLDGGSVRVSVSGRWHSKKQKGDF
;
A
#
# COMPACT_ATOMS: atom_id res chain seq x y z
N MET A 1 -59.20 -0.29 24.04
CA MET A 1 -58.92 0.98 23.35
C MET A 1 -57.43 1.01 23.04
N THR A 2 -57.08 0.91 21.77
CA THR A 2 -55.71 0.79 21.24
C THR A 2 -55.52 1.93 20.24
N PRO A 3 -54.46 2.75 20.28
CA PRO A 3 -54.25 3.76 19.26
C PRO A 3 -53.72 3.12 17.95
N PRO A 4 -54.08 3.67 16.77
CA PRO A 4 -53.70 3.12 15.47
C PRO A 4 -52.28 3.51 15.06
N ALA A 5 -51.70 2.67 14.17
CA ALA A 5 -50.36 2.80 13.60
C ALA A 5 -50.20 4.02 12.67
N PRO A 6 -49.00 4.63 12.60
CA PRO A 6 -48.63 5.46 11.46
C PRO A 6 -48.07 4.61 10.32
N SER A 7 -48.79 4.67 9.20
CA SER A 7 -48.33 4.35 7.86
C SER A 7 -47.12 5.22 7.49
N ASN A 8 -46.07 4.63 6.88
CA ASN A 8 -45.14 5.38 6.04
C ASN A 8 -44.57 4.46 4.97
N GLY A 9 -45.19 4.52 3.80
CA GLY A 9 -44.54 4.17 2.55
C GLY A 9 -43.36 5.10 2.31
N GLY A 10 -42.24 4.52 1.91
CA GLY A 10 -41.02 5.26 1.64
C GLY A 10 -39.99 4.35 1.00
N ALA A 11 -40.20 4.01 -0.27
CA ALA A 11 -39.14 3.51 -1.12
C ALA A 11 -38.02 4.57 -1.17
N GLN A 12 -36.95 4.38 -0.41
CA GLN A 12 -35.74 5.17 -0.58
C GLN A 12 -34.77 4.44 -1.51
N HIS A 13 -34.86 4.89 -2.75
CA HIS A 13 -33.84 4.84 -3.79
C HIS A 13 -32.41 5.05 -3.24
N LYS A 14 -31.52 4.21 -3.76
CA LYS A 14 -30.13 4.48 -4.16
C LYS A 14 -29.60 5.89 -3.88
N ASN A 15 -28.63 5.96 -2.98
CA ASN A 15 -27.43 6.83 -3.06
C ASN A 15 -26.32 6.06 -2.32
N GLN A 16 -25.55 5.20 -2.99
CA GLN A 16 -24.25 5.59 -3.56
C GLN A 16 -23.57 6.76 -2.83
N LEU A 17 -23.27 6.58 -1.54
CA LEU A 17 -21.99 7.09 -1.05
C LEU A 17 -20.96 6.02 -1.37
N ASN A 18 -20.04 6.38 -2.27
CA ASN A 18 -18.80 5.68 -2.51
C ASN A 18 -18.04 5.67 -1.16
N GLU A 19 -18.29 4.67 -0.31
CA GLU A 19 -17.40 4.38 0.81
C GLU A 19 -16.07 4.00 0.17
N ALA A 20 -15.19 4.98 0.02
CA ALA A 20 -13.80 4.78 -0.32
C ALA A 20 -13.27 3.81 0.74
N ARG A 21 -13.27 2.51 0.42
CA ARG A 21 -12.66 1.49 1.26
C ARG A 21 -11.27 2.01 1.60
N PRO A 22 -10.89 2.07 2.88
CA PRO A 22 -9.55 2.52 3.23
C PRO A 22 -8.56 1.70 2.40
N PRO A 23 -7.56 2.34 1.78
CA PRO A 23 -6.57 1.61 1.01
C PRO A 23 -6.01 0.50 1.89
N LEU A 24 -6.10 -0.74 1.41
CA LEU A 24 -5.55 -1.89 2.10
C LEU A 24 -4.03 -1.71 2.10
N PHE A 25 -3.45 -1.50 3.29
CA PHE A 25 -2.01 -1.34 3.47
C PHE A 25 -1.36 -2.68 3.81
N PHE A 26 -0.26 -2.99 3.14
CA PHE A 26 0.61 -4.10 3.43
C PHE A 26 1.76 -3.63 4.33
N HIS A 27 1.77 -4.10 5.57
CA HIS A 27 2.79 -3.73 6.55
C HIS A 27 3.98 -4.70 6.50
N VAL A 28 5.19 -4.17 6.31
CA VAL A 28 6.43 -4.94 6.27
C VAL A 28 7.36 -4.48 7.39
N ARG A 29 7.92 -5.42 8.14
CA ARG A 29 9.03 -5.14 9.08
C ARG A 29 10.33 -5.62 8.49
N VAL A 30 11.33 -4.74 8.47
CA VAL A 30 12.69 -5.04 8.01
C VAL A 30 13.63 -4.95 9.19
N ALA A 31 14.37 -6.03 9.42
CA ALA A 31 15.44 -6.08 10.39
C ALA A 31 16.80 -6.04 9.66
N SER A 32 17.89 -5.94 10.42
CA SER A 32 19.15 -6.55 9.97
C SER A 32 18.89 -8.04 9.72
N ALA A 33 19.74 -8.88 9.14
CA ALA A 33 19.37 -10.27 8.77
C ALA A 33 18.18 -10.47 7.78
N SER A 34 17.25 -9.52 7.58
CA SER A 34 16.24 -9.61 6.53
C SER A 34 16.91 -9.75 5.16
N ASP A 35 16.32 -10.59 4.31
CA ASP A 35 16.76 -10.77 2.93
C ASP A 35 16.13 -9.69 2.04
N PRO A 36 16.93 -8.77 1.45
CA PRO A 36 16.40 -7.70 0.63
C PRO A 36 15.58 -8.17 -0.57
N GLU A 37 15.90 -9.32 -1.17
CA GLU A 37 15.18 -9.83 -2.34
C GLU A 37 13.77 -10.31 -1.97
N LYS A 38 13.63 -10.97 -0.81
CA LYS A 38 12.32 -11.41 -0.30
C LYS A 38 11.44 -10.23 0.10
N VAL A 39 12.04 -9.22 0.73
CA VAL A 39 11.35 -7.97 1.08
C VAL A 39 10.88 -7.28 -0.20
N ALA A 40 11.75 -7.15 -1.20
CA ALA A 40 11.43 -6.56 -2.49
C ALA A 40 10.29 -7.28 -3.22
N GLY A 41 10.32 -8.61 -3.26
CA GLY A 41 9.26 -9.41 -3.88
C GLY A 41 7.90 -9.23 -3.19
N SER A 42 7.89 -9.14 -1.86
CA SER A 42 6.68 -8.90 -1.07
C SER A 42 6.10 -7.51 -1.34
N ILE A 43 6.95 -6.48 -1.37
CA ILE A 43 6.56 -5.10 -1.70
C ILE A 43 6.02 -5.02 -3.13
N ALA A 44 6.73 -5.58 -4.11
CA ALA A 44 6.31 -5.56 -5.50
C ALA A 44 4.97 -6.28 -5.71
N LYS A 45 4.76 -7.41 -5.02
CA LYS A 45 3.48 -8.14 -5.06
C LYS A 45 2.34 -7.31 -4.48
N ALA A 46 2.52 -6.71 -3.31
CA ALA A 46 1.50 -5.87 -2.68
C ALA A 46 1.11 -4.70 -3.59
N LEU A 47 2.11 -4.02 -4.19
CA LEU A 47 1.87 -2.94 -5.13
C LEU A 47 1.13 -3.41 -6.39
N ALA A 48 1.45 -4.60 -6.91
CA ALA A 48 0.77 -5.17 -8.07
C ALA A 48 -0.70 -5.55 -7.77
N GLU A 49 -1.01 -5.93 -6.53
CA GLU A 49 -2.37 -6.19 -6.03
C GLU A 49 -3.16 -4.90 -5.75
N GLY A 50 -2.54 -3.72 -5.93
CA GLY A 50 -3.16 -2.42 -5.70
C GLY A 50 -3.17 -2.00 -4.23
N HIS A 51 -2.38 -2.66 -3.39
CA HIS A 51 -2.21 -2.30 -1.98
C HIS A 51 -1.22 -1.16 -1.83
N GLY A 52 -1.49 -0.27 -0.88
CA GLY A 52 -0.45 0.60 -0.34
C GLY A 52 0.55 -0.26 0.45
N VAL A 53 1.77 0.22 0.59
CA VAL A 53 2.77 -0.44 1.44
C VAL A 53 3.08 0.49 2.60
N GLU A 54 3.37 -0.06 3.76
CA GLU A 54 3.99 0.65 4.86
C GLU A 54 5.13 -0.22 5.36
N VAL A 55 6.35 0.33 5.39
CA VAL A 55 7.51 -0.42 5.85
C VAL A 55 7.97 0.15 7.18
N ARG A 56 8.57 -0.69 8.01
CA ARG A 56 9.26 -0.26 9.22
C ARG A 56 10.60 -0.96 9.29
N ALA A 57 11.65 -0.18 9.08
CA ALA A 57 13.01 -0.53 9.49
C ALA A 57 13.25 -0.05 10.93
N THR A 58 14.27 -0.59 11.59
CA THR A 58 14.72 -0.16 12.92
C THR A 58 16.21 -0.47 13.00
N GLY A 59 17.03 0.56 13.11
CA GLY A 59 18.50 0.49 13.05
C GLY A 59 19.08 0.70 11.65
N GLU A 60 20.33 1.18 11.59
CA GLU A 60 21.05 1.50 10.36
C GLU A 60 21.16 0.30 9.40
N ALA A 61 21.51 -0.87 9.93
CA ALA A 61 21.64 -2.09 9.13
C ALA A 61 20.30 -2.59 8.54
N ALA A 62 19.18 -2.27 9.20
CA ALA A 62 17.84 -2.55 8.67
C ALA A 62 17.44 -1.52 7.61
N LEU A 63 17.80 -0.25 7.81
CA LEU A 63 17.58 0.82 6.84
C LEU A 63 18.32 0.54 5.52
N ALA A 64 19.60 0.16 5.59
CA ALA A 64 20.37 -0.19 4.40
C ALA A 64 19.71 -1.33 3.60
N ARG A 65 19.21 -2.36 4.30
CA ARG A 65 18.46 -3.45 3.68
C ARG A 65 17.14 -3.00 3.07
N LEU A 66 16.42 -2.10 3.74
CA LEU A 66 15.20 -1.52 3.22
C LEU A 66 15.47 -0.77 1.91
N LEU A 67 16.47 0.12 1.87
CA LEU A 67 16.80 0.89 0.67
C LEU A 67 17.16 -0.02 -0.51
N LEU A 68 17.93 -1.09 -0.26
CA LEU A 68 18.23 -2.11 -1.28
C LEU A 68 16.94 -2.81 -1.76
N ALA A 69 16.07 -3.21 -0.84
CA ALA A 69 14.81 -3.86 -1.18
C ALA A 69 13.87 -2.96 -2.00
N LEU A 70 13.81 -1.66 -1.69
CA LEU A 70 13.02 -0.69 -2.46
C LEU A 70 13.55 -0.53 -3.88
N GLY A 71 14.88 -0.43 -4.06
CA GLY A 71 15.49 -0.38 -5.39
C GLY A 71 15.21 -1.65 -6.21
N LEU A 72 15.29 -2.83 -5.58
CA LEU A 72 14.93 -4.10 -6.20
C LEU A 72 13.43 -4.16 -6.55
N ALA A 73 12.55 -3.68 -5.68
CA ALA A 73 11.11 -3.63 -5.93
C ALA A 73 10.79 -2.73 -7.13
N GLN A 74 11.42 -1.55 -7.24
CA GLN A 74 11.31 -0.70 -8.41
C GLN A 74 11.77 -1.41 -9.68
N ALA A 75 12.91 -2.12 -9.64
CA ALA A 75 13.40 -2.89 -10.77
C ALA A 75 12.42 -4.00 -11.18
N PHE A 76 11.81 -4.72 -10.21
CA PHE A 76 10.79 -5.72 -10.48
C PHE A 76 9.54 -5.11 -11.12
N THR A 77 9.04 -4.00 -10.59
CA THR A 77 7.84 -3.34 -11.15
C THR A 77 8.07 -2.87 -12.58
N ARG A 78 9.25 -2.30 -12.88
CA ARG A 78 9.66 -1.88 -14.23
C ARG A 78 9.77 -3.04 -15.21
N LYS A 79 10.36 -4.17 -14.79
CA LYS A 79 10.46 -5.38 -15.62
C LYS A 79 9.08 -5.94 -16.00
N ASN A 80 8.07 -5.73 -15.16
CA ASN A 80 6.70 -6.20 -15.36
C ASN A 80 5.79 -5.13 -16.01
N GLY A 81 6.36 -4.10 -16.65
CA GLY A 81 5.61 -3.10 -17.42
C GLY A 81 4.89 -2.04 -16.57
N GLY A 82 5.17 -1.99 -15.27
CA GLY A 82 4.67 -0.97 -14.37
C GLY A 82 5.71 0.09 -14.03
N ALA A 83 5.25 1.12 -13.31
CA ALA A 83 6.10 2.01 -12.55
C ALA A 83 5.58 2.05 -11.10
N ALA A 84 6.44 1.69 -10.15
CA ALA A 84 6.20 1.96 -8.73
C ALA A 84 6.78 3.34 -8.40
N LEU A 85 5.90 4.26 -7.99
CA LEU A 85 6.30 5.43 -7.23
C LEU A 85 6.37 4.99 -5.76
N LEU A 86 7.48 5.32 -5.11
CA LEU A 86 7.70 5.07 -3.69
C LEU A 86 7.96 6.43 -3.05
N GLU A 87 7.15 6.81 -2.07
CA GLU A 87 7.28 8.06 -1.33
C GLU A 87 7.65 7.73 0.10
N VAL A 88 8.65 8.43 0.65
CA VAL A 88 9.00 8.30 2.06
C VAL A 88 8.16 9.31 2.82
N ASP A 89 7.17 8.83 3.56
CA ASP A 89 6.18 9.68 4.23
C ASP A 89 6.73 10.23 5.54
N GLU A 90 7.45 9.41 6.31
CA GLU A 90 7.97 9.77 7.63
C GLU A 90 9.27 9.02 7.92
N VAL A 91 10.23 9.74 8.49
CA VAL A 91 11.47 9.18 9.04
C VAL A 91 11.55 9.58 10.50
N ASP A 92 11.37 8.62 11.41
CA ASP A 92 11.54 8.81 12.84
C ASP A 92 12.90 8.27 13.28
N LEU A 93 13.70 9.13 13.90
CA LEU A 93 15.05 8.87 14.38
C LEU A 93 15.02 8.87 15.91
N ASP A 94 14.87 7.70 16.52
CA ASP A 94 14.90 7.54 17.96
C ASP A 94 15.95 6.51 18.40
N GLY A 95 16.83 6.91 19.32
CA GLY A 95 17.70 6.00 20.08
C GLY A 95 18.52 4.99 19.26
N GLY A 96 18.91 5.32 18.02
CA GLY A 96 19.65 4.41 17.13
C GLY A 96 18.78 3.60 16.16
N SER A 97 17.50 3.95 16.04
CA SER A 97 16.53 3.31 15.16
C SER A 97 15.93 4.27 14.15
N VAL A 98 15.79 3.84 12.89
CA VAL A 98 15.16 4.62 11.82
C VAL A 98 13.87 3.92 11.41
N ARG A 99 12.70 4.48 11.75
CA ARG A 99 11.42 4.07 11.16
C ARG A 99 11.26 4.81 9.83
N VAL A 100 10.87 4.10 8.77
CA VAL A 100 10.67 4.70 7.44
C VAL A 100 9.35 4.21 6.87
N SER A 101 8.32 5.05 6.91
CA SER A 101 7.06 4.77 6.23
C SER A 101 7.21 5.04 4.74
N VAL A 102 6.86 4.06 3.90
CA VAL A 102 6.97 4.18 2.44
C VAL A 102 5.66 3.80 1.79
N SER A 103 4.93 4.77 1.26
CA SER A 103 3.76 4.53 0.44
C SER A 103 4.18 4.25 -1.01
N GLY A 104 3.38 3.48 -1.74
CA GLY A 104 3.61 3.29 -3.16
C GLY A 104 2.37 2.97 -3.95
N ARG A 105 2.41 3.33 -5.23
CA ARG A 105 1.34 3.03 -6.20
C ARG A 105 1.94 2.44 -7.46
N TRP A 106 1.32 1.36 -7.93
CA TRP A 106 1.63 0.79 -9.21
C TRP A 106 0.82 1.47 -10.31
N HIS A 107 1.51 2.07 -11.28
CA HIS A 107 0.90 2.48 -12.54
C HIS A 107 1.26 1.47 -13.63
N SER A 108 0.28 0.65 -14.04
CA SER A 108 0.44 -0.21 -15.21
C SER A 108 0.22 0.63 -16.45
N LYS A 109 1.18 0.60 -17.38
CA LYS A 109 0.99 1.22 -18.68
C LYS A 109 -0.02 0.36 -19.43
N LYS A 110 -1.31 0.69 -19.36
CA LYS A 110 -2.31 0.06 -20.25
C LYS A 110 -1.79 0.24 -21.67
N GLN A 111 -1.45 -0.86 -22.35
CA GLN A 111 -1.35 -0.82 -23.80
C GLN A 111 -2.71 -0.35 -24.30
N LYS A 112 -2.71 0.82 -24.90
CA LYS A 112 -3.84 1.33 -25.67
C LYS A 112 -3.91 0.44 -26.92
N GLY A 113 -4.55 -0.71 -26.78
CA GLY A 113 -4.96 -1.56 -27.90
C GLY A 113 -6.24 -0.97 -28.45
N ASP A 114 -6.12 -0.08 -29.43
CA ASP A 114 -7.21 0.21 -30.35
C ASP A 114 -7.14 -0.85 -31.46
N PHE A 115 -8.25 -1.59 -31.59
CA PHE A 115 -8.54 -2.54 -32.67
C PHE A 115 -8.75 -1.81 -34.00
#